data_AF-A0A1W4WSS2-F1
#
_entry.id   AF-A0A1W4WSS2-F1
#
_cell.length_a   1.000
_cell.length_b   1.000
_cell.length_c   1.000
_cell.angle_alpha   90.00
_cell.angle_beta   90.00
_cell.angle_gamma   90.00
#
_symmetry.space_group_name_H-M   'P 1'
#
loop_
_entity.id
_entity.type
_entity.pdbx_description
1 polymer ?
#
loop_
_entity_poly.entity_id
_entity_poly.type
_entity_poly.pdbx_seq_one_letter_code
_entity_poly.pdbx_strand_id
1 'polypeptide(L)'
;MLNPFPQENRGISRLIHSTGKYNVSKNQTPEFWIAHIRDFSHTLVESSWKWILLAFISSYILCWLLFAWFYELVAIANGDHDGNYTSSKPCLEGIHSFTGYYLFSLETQHTTGFGSRVITDNCVEGVFILSMQVILGSAICGGMATLVYTKMVKPESLNAPLD
;
A
#
# COMPACT_ATOMS: atom_id res chain seq x y z
N MET A 1 37.06 37.99 48.85
CA MET A 1 36.33 36.75 49.21
C MET A 1 35.14 36.62 48.28
N LEU A 2 35.11 35.51 47.50
CA LEU A 2 33.97 34.78 46.91
C LEU A 2 33.01 35.57 45.99
N ASN A 3 32.72 35.21 44.73
CA ASN A 3 32.99 33.98 43.95
C ASN A 3 32.94 34.32 42.45
N PRO A 4 33.68 33.58 41.58
CA PRO A 4 33.53 33.66 40.14
C PRO A 4 32.25 32.95 39.69
N PHE A 5 31.57 33.49 38.68
CA PHE A 5 30.49 32.78 38.00
C PHE A 5 31.00 31.43 37.50
N PRO A 6 30.27 30.32 37.72
CA PRO A 6 30.69 29.01 37.24
C PRO A 6 30.64 29.02 35.71
N GLN A 7 31.81 28.92 35.07
CA GLN A 7 31.92 28.58 33.65
C GLN A 7 31.58 27.10 33.50
N GLU A 8 30.29 26.77 33.50
CA GLU A 8 29.84 25.47 33.03
C GLU A 8 30.19 25.42 31.54
N ASN A 9 31.24 24.68 31.23
CA ASN A 9 31.74 24.45 29.88
C ASN A 9 30.74 23.53 29.13
N ARG A 10 29.49 23.98 28.96
CA ARG A 10 28.57 23.41 27.99
C ARG A 10 29.08 23.87 26.63
N GLY A 11 29.94 23.06 26.03
CA GLY A 11 30.24 23.20 24.62
C GLY A 11 28.92 23.35 23.89
N ILE A 12 28.69 24.52 23.29
CA ILE A 12 27.46 24.82 22.57
C ILE A 12 27.40 23.83 21.42
N SER A 13 26.63 22.77 21.60
CA SER A 13 26.45 21.77 20.56
C SER A 13 25.72 22.45 19.42
N ARG A 14 26.36 22.50 18.25
CA ARG A 14 25.86 23.26 17.11
C ARG A 14 24.55 22.62 16.66
N LEU A 15 23.47 23.42 16.63
CA LEU A 15 22.15 22.98 16.18
C LEU A 15 22.17 22.43 14.74
N ILE A 16 23.09 22.91 13.92
CA ILE A 16 23.28 22.53 12.51
C ILE A 16 24.78 22.29 12.27
N HIS A 17 25.18 21.07 11.93
CA HIS A 17 26.57 20.77 11.55
C HIS A 17 26.95 21.49 10.24
N SER A 18 28.25 21.72 9.97
CA SER A 18 28.68 22.30 8.67
C SER A 18 28.37 21.38 7.47
N THR A 19 27.95 20.15 7.74
CA THR A 19 27.40 19.18 6.76
C THR A 19 25.89 19.36 6.53
N GLY A 20 25.27 20.39 7.13
CA GLY A 20 23.83 20.67 7.04
C GLY A 20 22.93 19.78 7.92
N LYS A 21 23.49 18.81 8.65
CA LYS A 21 22.71 17.89 9.51
C LYS A 21 22.32 18.55 10.84
N TYR A 22 21.07 18.44 11.22
CA TYR A 22 20.53 19.00 12.47
C TYR A 22 20.77 18.08 13.67
N ASN A 23 21.14 18.65 14.81
CA ASN A 23 21.38 17.93 16.06
C ASN A 23 20.21 18.14 17.04
N VAL A 24 19.03 17.61 16.70
CA VAL A 24 17.82 17.71 17.55
C VAL A 24 17.19 16.32 17.68
N SER A 25 17.12 15.82 18.92
CA SER A 25 16.37 14.61 19.27
C SER A 25 14.90 14.96 19.44
N LYS A 26 14.01 14.41 18.60
CA LYS A 26 12.56 14.58 18.75
C LYS A 26 12.04 13.66 19.87
N ASN A 27 11.49 14.24 20.93
CA ASN A 27 10.69 13.49 21.90
C ASN A 27 9.42 12.95 21.23
N GLN A 28 9.22 11.64 21.24
CA GLN A 28 8.02 10.98 20.70
C GLN A 28 6.81 11.26 21.60
N THR A 29 5.78 11.89 21.03
CA THR A 29 4.46 12.08 21.67
C THR A 29 3.43 11.07 21.16
N PRO A 30 2.40 10.73 21.94
CA PRO A 30 1.42 9.68 21.63
C PRO A 30 0.47 9.97 20.46
N GLU A 31 0.52 11.16 19.85
CA GLU A 31 -0.21 11.51 18.61
C GLU A 31 0.41 10.90 17.33
N PHE A 32 1.40 10.03 17.54
CA PHE A 32 2.26 9.41 16.54
C PHE A 32 1.49 8.68 15.44
N TRP A 33 0.47 7.87 15.72
CA TRP A 33 -0.14 6.99 14.69
C TRP A 33 -0.96 7.73 13.63
N ILE A 34 -1.77 8.72 14.02
CA ILE A 34 -2.58 9.51 13.07
C ILE A 34 -1.68 10.45 12.26
N ALA A 35 -0.68 11.04 12.91
CA ALA A 35 0.36 11.81 12.23
C ALA A 35 1.20 10.94 11.28
N HIS A 36 1.51 9.69 11.65
CA HIS A 36 2.30 8.75 10.85
C HIS A 36 1.58 8.27 9.59
N ILE A 37 0.25 8.10 9.62
CA ILE A 37 -0.53 7.80 8.41
C ILE A 37 -0.58 9.02 7.48
N ARG A 38 -0.73 10.24 8.03
CA ARG A 38 -0.67 11.48 7.24
C ARG A 38 0.71 11.69 6.61
N ASP A 39 1.76 11.34 7.34
CA ASP A 39 3.15 11.40 6.90
C ASP A 39 3.57 10.16 6.08
N PHE A 40 2.72 9.15 5.89
CA PHE A 40 3.06 7.97 5.10
C PHE A 40 3.33 8.33 3.64
N SER A 41 2.49 9.18 3.04
CA SER A 41 2.71 9.66 1.66
C SER A 41 3.99 10.51 1.56
N HIS A 42 4.28 11.35 2.56
CA HIS A 42 5.50 12.15 2.59
C HIS A 42 6.75 11.27 2.78
N THR A 43 6.68 10.31 3.70
CA THR A 43 7.74 9.34 3.98
C THR A 43 8.00 8.45 2.77
N LEU A 44 6.97 8.01 2.05
CA LEU A 44 7.12 7.28 0.79
C LEU A 44 7.78 8.14 -0.29
N VAL A 45 7.37 9.41 -0.45
CA VAL A 45 8.02 10.36 -1.37
C VAL A 45 9.47 10.62 -0.96
N GLU A 46 9.83 10.53 0.31
CA GLU A 46 11.22 10.72 0.76
C GLU A 46 12.03 9.43 0.75
N SER A 47 11.38 8.27 0.73
CA SER A 47 12.02 6.96 0.75
C SER A 47 12.82 6.68 -0.52
N SER A 48 13.73 5.71 -0.43
CA SER A 48 14.48 5.20 -1.58
C SER A 48 13.53 4.49 -2.56
N TRP A 49 13.83 4.57 -3.86
CA TRP A 49 13.05 3.91 -4.93
C TRP A 49 12.74 2.43 -4.66
N LYS A 50 13.67 1.70 -4.03
CA LYS A 50 13.50 0.29 -3.66
C LYS A 50 12.30 0.07 -2.71
N TRP A 51 12.11 0.94 -1.73
CA TRP A 51 11.00 0.83 -0.77
C TRP A 51 9.67 1.22 -1.39
N ILE A 52 9.66 2.19 -2.30
CA ILE A 52 8.47 2.56 -3.08
C ILE A 52 8.00 1.39 -3.94
N LEU A 53 8.91 0.75 -4.68
CA LEU A 53 8.59 -0.42 -5.50
C LEU A 53 8.08 -1.59 -4.65
N LEU A 54 8.73 -1.87 -3.51
CA LEU A 54 8.28 -2.92 -2.59
C LEU A 54 6.89 -2.64 -2.01
N ALA A 55 6.61 -1.39 -1.64
CA ALA A 55 5.29 -0.99 -1.13
C ALA A 55 4.20 -1.19 -2.19
N PHE A 56 4.47 -0.84 -3.45
CA PHE A 56 3.52 -1.05 -4.54
C PHE A 56 3.25 -2.53 -4.80
N ILE A 57 4.29 -3.34 -4.96
CA ILE A 57 4.15 -4.78 -5.17
C ILE A 57 3.37 -5.42 -4.02
N SER A 58 3.72 -5.06 -2.78
CA SER A 58 3.02 -5.56 -1.60
C SER A 58 1.55 -5.14 -1.60
N SER A 59 1.22 -3.89 -1.97
CA SER A 59 -0.17 -3.42 -2.01
C SER A 59 -1.04 -4.20 -3.00
N TYR A 60 -0.52 -4.51 -4.19
CA TYR A 60 -1.24 -5.32 -5.19
C TYR A 60 -1.42 -6.76 -4.71
N ILE A 61 -0.37 -7.40 -4.21
CA ILE A 61 -0.46 -8.78 -3.70
C ILE A 61 -1.47 -8.88 -2.56
N LEU A 62 -1.45 -7.93 -1.60
CA LEU A 62 -2.38 -7.90 -0.48
C LEU A 62 -3.83 -7.68 -0.96
N CYS A 63 -4.04 -6.80 -1.94
CA CYS A 63 -5.37 -6.62 -2.52
C CYS A 63 -5.86 -7.88 -3.24
N TRP A 64 -5.01 -8.52 -4.05
CA TRP A 64 -5.37 -9.74 -4.74
C TRP A 64 -5.76 -10.84 -3.75
N LEU A 65 -4.97 -11.02 -2.68
CA LEU A 65 -5.25 -11.99 -1.60
C LEU A 65 -6.54 -11.67 -0.85
N LEU A 66 -6.79 -10.40 -0.52
CA LEU A 66 -8.00 -9.97 0.17
C LEU A 66 -9.26 -10.27 -0.66
N PHE A 67 -9.23 -9.91 -1.95
CA PHE A 67 -10.35 -10.19 -2.85
C PHE A 67 -10.50 -11.68 -3.17
N ALA A 68 -9.40 -12.44 -3.27
CA ALA A 68 -9.44 -13.88 -3.41
C ALA A 68 -10.18 -14.53 -2.24
N TRP A 69 -9.88 -14.09 -1.02
CA TRP A 69 -10.57 -14.54 0.19
C TRP A 69 -12.06 -14.19 0.17
N PHE A 70 -12.44 -12.99 -0.28
CA PHE A 70 -13.86 -12.64 -0.44
C PHE A 70 -14.58 -13.51 -1.49
N TYR A 71 -13.95 -13.80 -2.63
CA TYR A 71 -14.54 -14.69 -3.63
C TYR A 71 -14.69 -16.13 -3.12
N GLU A 72 -13.70 -16.61 -2.37
CA GLU A 72 -13.78 -17.92 -1.72
C GLU A 72 -14.95 -17.98 -0.71
N LEU A 73 -15.14 -16.93 0.10
CA LEU A 73 -16.29 -16.85 1.00
C LEU A 73 -17.63 -16.89 0.27
N VAL A 74 -17.74 -16.18 -0.86
CA VAL A 74 -18.95 -16.22 -1.69
C VAL A 74 -19.17 -17.61 -2.28
N ALA A 75 -18.11 -18.27 -2.75
CA ALA A 75 -18.21 -19.64 -3.26
C ALA A 75 -18.66 -20.63 -2.17
N ILE A 76 -18.13 -20.50 -0.95
CA ILE A 76 -18.57 -21.32 0.20
C ILE A 76 -20.04 -21.05 0.51
N ALA A 77 -20.47 -19.79 0.54
CA ALA A 77 -21.86 -19.42 0.84
C ALA A 77 -22.86 -19.93 -0.21
N ASN A 78 -22.46 -19.96 -1.49
CA ASN A 78 -23.28 -20.46 -2.59
C ASN A 78 -23.18 -21.99 -2.79
N GLY A 79 -22.27 -22.66 -2.08
CA GLY A 79 -22.02 -24.10 -2.26
C GLY A 79 -21.32 -24.44 -3.57
N ASP A 80 -20.57 -23.49 -4.14
CA ASP A 80 -19.75 -23.66 -5.36
C ASP A 80 -18.29 -23.98 -5.04
N HIS A 81 -17.93 -24.04 -3.75
CA HIS A 81 -16.61 -24.47 -3.30
C HIS A 81 -16.29 -25.89 -3.78
N ASP A 82 -15.03 -26.16 -4.11
CA ASP A 82 -14.55 -27.44 -4.66
C ASP A 82 -15.11 -27.88 -6.02
N GLY A 83 -15.84 -27.01 -6.74
CA GLY A 83 -16.40 -27.34 -8.06
C GLY A 83 -17.55 -28.34 -8.03
N ASN A 84 -18.11 -28.61 -6.86
CA ASN A 84 -19.29 -29.46 -6.71
C ASN A 84 -20.55 -28.62 -6.83
N TYR A 85 -20.86 -28.19 -8.06
CA TYR A 85 -21.97 -27.27 -8.32
C TYR A 85 -23.30 -27.91 -7.90
N THR A 86 -23.89 -27.35 -6.85
CA THR A 86 -25.22 -27.77 -6.37
C THR A 86 -26.33 -27.32 -7.33
N SER A 87 -26.05 -26.29 -8.12
CA SER A 87 -26.98 -25.68 -9.09
C SER A 87 -26.45 -25.81 -10.51
N SER A 88 -27.35 -25.86 -11.50
CA SER A 88 -26.98 -25.89 -12.92
C SER A 88 -26.24 -24.64 -13.40
N LYS A 89 -26.23 -23.56 -12.60
CA LYS A 89 -25.49 -22.32 -12.85
C LYS A 89 -24.81 -21.87 -11.54
N PRO A 90 -23.50 -22.11 -11.36
CA PRO A 90 -22.76 -21.64 -10.17
C PRO A 90 -22.55 -20.13 -10.22
N CYS A 91 -22.30 -19.48 -9.08
CA CYS A 91 -21.94 -18.07 -8.98
C CYS A 91 -20.56 -17.79 -9.61
N LEU A 92 -19.59 -18.67 -9.31
CA LEU A 92 -18.22 -18.61 -9.82
C LEU A 92 -17.93 -19.92 -10.57
N GLU A 93 -17.66 -19.82 -11.87
CA GLU A 93 -17.39 -20.97 -12.72
C GLU A 93 -15.89 -21.13 -12.98
N GLY A 94 -15.40 -22.38 -12.97
CA GLY A 94 -14.02 -22.72 -13.33
C GLY A 94 -12.99 -22.49 -12.23
N ILE A 95 -13.43 -22.33 -10.97
CA ILE A 95 -12.56 -22.09 -9.81
C ILE A 95 -12.72 -23.23 -8.79
N HIS A 96 -11.61 -23.91 -8.48
CA HIS A 96 -11.62 -25.13 -7.65
C HIS A 96 -10.63 -25.10 -6.47
N SER A 97 -9.90 -24.00 -6.29
CA SER A 97 -8.92 -23.87 -5.21
C SER A 97 -8.71 -22.41 -4.84
N PHE A 98 -8.14 -22.17 -3.65
CA PHE A 98 -7.71 -20.83 -3.24
C PHE A 98 -6.84 -20.12 -4.28
N THR A 99 -5.87 -20.85 -4.85
CA THR A 99 -5.03 -20.34 -5.94
C THR A 99 -5.84 -19.91 -7.16
N GLY A 100 -6.94 -20.62 -7.46
CA GLY A 100 -7.88 -20.24 -8.51
C GLY A 100 -8.60 -18.92 -8.21
N TYR A 101 -9.06 -18.69 -6.97
CA TYR A 101 -9.67 -17.42 -6.57
C TYR A 101 -8.65 -16.26 -6.58
N TYR A 102 -7.39 -16.54 -6.22
CA TYR A 102 -6.29 -15.60 -6.35
C TYR A 102 -6.01 -15.21 -7.81
N LEU A 103 -5.94 -16.19 -8.71
CA LEU A 103 -5.77 -15.95 -10.14
C LEU A 103 -6.96 -15.17 -10.70
N PHE A 104 -8.18 -15.52 -10.33
CA PHE A 104 -9.39 -14.79 -10.74
C PHE A 104 -9.36 -13.33 -10.28
N SER A 105 -8.98 -13.09 -9.03
CA SER A 105 -8.81 -11.73 -8.47
C SER A 105 -7.76 -10.92 -9.23
N LEU A 106 -6.59 -11.52 -9.49
CA LEU A 106 -5.52 -10.90 -10.27
C LEU A 106 -5.97 -10.57 -11.70
N GLU A 107 -6.57 -11.54 -12.40
CA GLU A 107 -7.05 -11.41 -13.78
C GLU A 107 -8.09 -10.31 -13.91
N THR A 108 -9.00 -10.23 -12.93
CA THR A 108 -10.06 -9.25 -12.86
C THR A 108 -9.51 -7.84 -12.64
N GLN A 109 -8.64 -7.65 -11.64
CA GLN A 109 -8.11 -6.33 -11.32
C GLN A 109 -7.15 -5.82 -12.42
N HIS A 110 -6.38 -6.71 -13.04
CA HIS A 110 -5.48 -6.36 -14.14
C HIS A 110 -6.19 -6.32 -15.50
N THR A 111 -7.49 -6.64 -15.54
CA THR A 111 -8.30 -6.69 -16.77
C THR A 111 -7.75 -7.64 -17.84
N THR A 112 -7.01 -8.68 -17.43
CA THR A 112 -6.46 -9.69 -18.34
C THR A 112 -7.57 -10.55 -18.95
N GLY A 113 -8.50 -11.02 -18.09
CA GLY A 113 -9.70 -11.73 -18.50
C GLY A 113 -9.48 -12.94 -19.43
N PHE A 114 -8.78 -13.98 -18.99
CA PHE A 114 -8.53 -15.17 -19.82
C PHE A 114 -9.81 -15.94 -20.21
N GLY A 115 -10.91 -15.73 -19.48
CA GLY A 115 -12.23 -16.30 -19.80
C GLY A 115 -12.45 -17.73 -19.31
N SER A 116 -11.47 -18.37 -18.66
CA SER A 116 -11.62 -19.70 -18.04
C SER A 116 -12.22 -19.66 -16.63
N ARG A 117 -12.27 -18.47 -16.02
CA ARG A 117 -12.82 -18.20 -14.68
C ARG A 117 -13.77 -17.03 -14.79
N VAL A 118 -15.05 -17.24 -14.50
CA VAL A 118 -16.09 -16.24 -14.76
C VAL A 118 -17.07 -16.12 -13.60
N ILE A 119 -17.50 -14.88 -13.33
CA ILE A 119 -18.68 -14.60 -12.49
C ILE A 119 -19.90 -14.74 -13.38
N THR A 120 -20.91 -15.47 -12.91
CA THR A 120 -22.20 -15.59 -13.60
C THR A 120 -23.20 -14.53 -13.12
N ASP A 121 -24.30 -14.38 -13.84
CA ASP A 121 -25.42 -13.50 -13.51
C ASP A 121 -26.31 -14.05 -12.38
N ASN A 122 -25.96 -15.21 -11.81
CA ASN A 122 -26.77 -15.87 -10.78
C ASN A 122 -26.62 -15.23 -9.39
N CYS A 123 -25.52 -14.54 -9.12
CA CYS A 123 -25.22 -13.96 -7.81
C CYS A 123 -24.87 -12.47 -7.90
N VAL A 124 -25.60 -11.64 -7.15
CA VAL A 124 -25.36 -10.19 -7.10
C VAL A 124 -24.15 -9.86 -6.22
N GLU A 125 -23.85 -10.72 -5.25
CA GLU A 125 -22.74 -10.59 -4.32
C GLU A 125 -21.39 -10.62 -5.06
N GLY A 126 -21.25 -11.51 -6.04
CA GLY A 126 -20.05 -11.59 -6.88
C GLY A 126 -19.82 -10.31 -7.69
N VAL A 127 -20.88 -9.77 -8.30
CA VAL A 127 -20.84 -8.51 -9.06
C VAL A 127 -20.51 -7.32 -8.16
N PHE A 128 -21.05 -7.31 -6.93
CA PHE A 128 -20.75 -6.26 -5.96
C PHE A 128 -19.27 -6.26 -5.54
N ILE A 129 -18.71 -7.43 -5.24
CA ILE A 129 -17.29 -7.58 -4.89
C ILE A 129 -16.40 -7.14 -6.08
N LEU A 130 -16.73 -7.59 -7.29
CA LEU A 130 -16.08 -7.18 -8.53
C LEU A 130 -16.06 -5.65 -8.68
N SER A 131 -17.20 -5.00 -8.45
CA SER A 131 -17.33 -3.55 -8.57
C SER A 131 -16.42 -2.82 -7.58
N MET A 132 -16.40 -3.27 -6.32
CA MET A 132 -15.49 -2.72 -5.30
C MET A 132 -14.02 -2.96 -5.66
N GLN A 133 -13.70 -4.13 -6.22
CA GLN A 133 -12.35 -4.48 -6.65
C GLN A 133 -11.82 -3.55 -7.74
N VAL A 134 -12.64 -3.24 -8.73
CA VAL A 134 -12.27 -2.32 -9.82
C VAL A 134 -12.05 -0.90 -9.28
N ILE A 135 -12.93 -0.42 -8.40
CA ILE A 135 -12.77 0.90 -7.77
C ILE A 135 -11.46 0.97 -6.98
N LEU A 136 -11.20 0.01 -6.08
CA LEU A 136 -9.96 -0.01 -5.30
C LEU A 136 -8.71 -0.19 -6.17
N GLY A 137 -8.77 -1.04 -7.20
CA GLY A 137 -7.67 -1.23 -8.14
C GLY A 137 -7.33 0.06 -8.90
N SER A 138 -8.35 0.79 -9.37
CA SER A 138 -8.16 2.08 -10.04
C SER A 138 -7.55 3.13 -9.10
N ALA A 139 -7.96 3.16 -7.83
CA ALA A 139 -7.41 4.08 -6.83
C ALA A 139 -5.94 3.79 -6.53
N ILE A 140 -5.55 2.51 -6.39
CA ILE A 140 -4.16 2.10 -6.16
C ILE A 140 -3.29 2.48 -7.36
N CYS A 141 -3.76 2.20 -8.58
CA CYS A 141 -3.06 2.53 -9.82
C CYS A 141 -2.85 4.06 -9.95
N GLY A 142 -3.91 4.85 -9.75
CA GLY A 142 -3.82 6.31 -9.78
C GLY A 142 -2.91 6.89 -8.70
N GLY A 143 -2.98 6.35 -7.48
CA GLY A 143 -2.10 6.74 -6.37
C GLY A 143 -0.64 6.44 -6.66
N MET A 144 -0.34 5.26 -7.23
CA MET A 144 0.99 4.87 -7.66
C MET A 144 1.54 5.82 -8.72
N ALA A 145 0.78 6.10 -9.78
CA ALA A 145 1.19 7.02 -10.84
C ALA A 145 1.49 8.41 -10.29
N THR A 146 0.61 8.91 -9.39
CA THR A 146 0.79 10.20 -8.73
C THR A 146 2.06 10.23 -7.88
N LEU A 147 2.32 9.21 -7.06
CA LEU A 147 3.50 9.14 -6.21
C LEU A 147 4.81 9.11 -7.02
N VAL A 148 4.85 8.29 -8.08
CA VAL A 148 6.02 8.20 -8.96
C VAL A 148 6.26 9.52 -9.66
N TYR A 149 5.21 10.16 -10.18
CA TYR A 149 5.30 11.48 -10.79
C TYR A 149 5.85 12.51 -9.80
N THR A 150 5.28 12.61 -8.59
CA THR A 150 5.76 13.51 -7.53
C THR A 150 7.22 13.27 -7.18
N LYS A 151 7.67 12.01 -7.12
CA LYS A 151 9.06 11.67 -6.83
C LYS A 151 10.01 12.08 -7.96
N MET A 152 9.60 11.90 -9.22
CA MET A 152 10.40 12.28 -10.40
C MET A 152 10.57 13.79 -10.55
N VAL A 153 9.55 14.58 -10.22
CA VAL A 153 9.61 16.05 -10.32
C VAL A 153 10.32 16.72 -9.15
N LYS A 154 10.70 15.96 -8.09
CA LYS A 154 11.41 16.52 -6.94
C LYS A 154 12.82 16.98 -7.36
N PRO A 155 13.18 18.26 -7.22
CA PRO A 155 14.48 18.78 -7.66
C PRO A 155 15.63 18.23 -6.80
N GLU A 156 16.74 17.87 -7.45
CA GLU A 156 17.95 17.28 -6.85
C GLU A 156 18.81 18.31 -6.07
N SER A 157 18.49 19.60 -6.17
CA SER A 157 19.34 20.71 -5.71
C SER A 157 19.51 20.87 -4.19
N LEU A 158 18.96 19.99 -3.36
CA LEU A 158 19.24 19.98 -1.92
C LEU A 158 20.49 19.16 -1.53
N ASN A 159 21.16 18.50 -2.48
CA ASN A 159 22.38 17.71 -2.25
C ASN A 159 23.63 18.24 -2.96
N ALA A 160 23.56 19.37 -3.67
CA ALA A 160 24.75 20.00 -4.23
C ALA A 160 25.51 20.72 -3.10
N PRO A 161 26.80 20.42 -2.87
CA PRO A 161 27.66 21.29 -2.07
C PRO A 161 27.62 22.68 -2.69
N LEU A 162 27.28 23.69 -1.89
CA LEU A 162 27.54 25.07 -2.28
C LEU A 162 29.07 25.24 -2.25
N ASP A 163 29.69 25.18 -3.42
CA ASP A 163 31.08 25.62 -3.62
C ASP A 163 31.21 27.14 -3.36
#